data_AF-A0A970NDX6-F1
#
_entry.id   AF-A0A970NDX6-F1
#
_cell.length_a   1.000
_cell.length_b   1.000
_cell.length_c   1.000
_cell.angle_alpha   90.00
_cell.angle_beta   90.00
_cell.angle_gamma   90.00
#
_symmetry.space_group_name_H-M   'P 1'
#
loop_
_entity.id
_entity.type
_entity.pdbx_description
1 polymer ?
#
loop_
_entity_poly.entity_id
_entity_poly.type
_entity_poly.pdbx_seq_one_letter_code
_entity_poly.pdbx_strand_id
1 'polypeptide(L)'
;MAFQKKHSPMERFWFTMALMVGILALMGVIGTTIDITYHVPDQAVVYVDPANGIYYAPPYIDNHRYPNSLDVNSLEASTVAECRQLNIHPDLECVEQGYFEEYETVTHLLKTKLGLSEAKQSRWNQDGAWNF
;
A
#
# COMPACT_ATOMS: atom_id res chain seq x y z
N MET A 1 15.36 -52.36 -19.74
CA MET A 1 15.93 -52.56 -18.40
C MET A 1 16.04 -51.19 -17.75
N ALA A 2 15.12 -50.82 -16.85
CA ALA A 2 15.14 -49.51 -16.21
C ALA A 2 16.10 -49.54 -15.02
N PHE A 3 17.22 -48.84 -15.12
CA PHE A 3 18.13 -48.63 -14.00
C PHE A 3 17.44 -47.72 -12.96
N GLN A 4 16.76 -48.33 -12.00
CA GLN A 4 16.30 -47.64 -10.80
C GLN A 4 17.52 -47.37 -9.91
N LYS A 5 18.17 -46.22 -10.11
CA LYS A 5 19.27 -45.75 -9.26
C LYS A 5 18.71 -45.49 -7.87
N LYS A 6 18.91 -46.43 -6.94
CA LYS A 6 18.53 -46.26 -5.53
C LYS A 6 19.39 -45.12 -4.95
N HIS A 7 18.79 -43.96 -4.76
CA HIS A 7 19.46 -42.84 -4.10
C HIS A 7 19.91 -43.24 -2.70
N SER A 8 21.18 -42.97 -2.40
CA SER A 8 21.74 -43.22 -1.07
C SER A 8 21.03 -42.34 -0.03
N PRO A 9 21.00 -42.74 1.25
CA PRO A 9 20.39 -41.92 2.30
C PRO A 9 20.98 -40.51 2.38
N MET A 10 22.28 -40.35 2.04
CA MET A 10 22.95 -39.05 1.96
C MET A 10 22.44 -38.21 0.77
N GLU A 11 22.25 -38.81 -0.41
CA GLU A 11 21.68 -38.11 -1.57
C GLU A 11 20.25 -37.65 -1.33
N ARG A 12 19.44 -38.47 -0.64
CA ARG A 12 18.07 -38.11 -0.25
C ARG A 12 18.07 -36.92 0.70
N PHE A 13 18.97 -36.90 1.68
CA PHE A 13 19.09 -35.78 2.62
C PHE A 13 19.41 -34.46 1.92
N TRP A 14 20.42 -34.45 1.04
CA TRP A 14 20.77 -33.26 0.27
C TRP A 14 19.65 -32.81 -0.66
N PHE A 15 18.95 -33.75 -1.30
CA PHE A 15 17.79 -33.43 -2.13
C PHE A 15 16.67 -32.79 -1.32
N THR A 16 16.35 -33.33 -0.13
CA THR A 16 15.35 -32.74 0.77
C THR A 16 15.77 -31.35 1.25
N MET A 17 17.05 -31.15 1.61
CA MET A 17 17.56 -29.82 1.97
C MET A 17 17.46 -28.83 0.82
N ALA A 18 17.89 -29.22 -0.38
CA ALA A 18 17.81 -28.38 -1.57
C ALA A 18 16.36 -28.01 -1.91
N LEU A 19 15.43 -28.95 -1.78
CA LEU A 19 14.00 -28.71 -1.97
C LEU A 19 13.45 -27.70 -0.96
N MET A 20 13.79 -27.85 0.33
CA MET A 20 13.36 -26.89 1.37
C MET A 20 13.91 -25.49 1.11
N VAL A 21 15.20 -25.37 0.75
CA VAL A 21 15.81 -24.07 0.39
C VAL A 21 15.14 -23.48 -0.84
N GLY A 22 14.86 -24.29 -1.86
CA GLY A 22 14.16 -23.85 -3.06
C GLY A 22 12.74 -23.33 -2.77
N ILE A 23 11.99 -24.03 -1.91
CA ILE A 23 10.64 -23.59 -1.48
C ILE A 23 10.72 -22.27 -0.72
N LEU A 24 11.65 -22.14 0.23
CA LEU A 24 11.83 -20.90 0.99
C LEU A 24 12.22 -19.72 0.09
N ALA A 25 13.12 -19.94 -0.86
CA ALA A 25 13.51 -18.93 -1.84
C ALA A 25 12.31 -18.50 -2.70
N LEU A 26 11.52 -19.46 -3.18
CA LEU A 26 10.31 -19.18 -3.97
C LEU A 26 9.29 -18.38 -3.17
N MET A 27 9.04 -18.75 -1.90
CA MET A 27 8.15 -17.99 -1.01
C MET A 27 8.64 -16.55 -0.80
N GLY A 28 9.96 -16.36 -0.65
CA GLY A 28 10.56 -15.03 -0.54
C GLY A 28 10.29 -14.16 -1.77
N VAL A 29 10.43 -14.72 -2.98
CA VAL A 29 10.15 -14.02 -4.24
C VAL A 29 8.67 -13.71 -4.41
N ILE A 30 7.78 -14.67 -4.11
CA ILE A 30 6.33 -14.45 -4.23
C ILE A 30 5.86 -13.39 -3.23
N GLY A 31 6.36 -13.43 -1.99
CA GLY A 31 5.96 -12.49 -0.95
C GLY A 31 6.35 -11.03 -1.22
N THR A 32 7.33 -10.79 -2.12
CA THR A 32 7.67 -9.43 -2.59
C THR A 32 6.77 -8.94 -3.72
N THR A 33 6.03 -9.83 -4.39
CA THR A 33 5.15 -9.49 -5.52
C THR A 33 3.70 -9.31 -5.09
N ILE A 34 3.33 -9.82 -3.91
CA ILE A 34 1.98 -9.66 -3.36
C ILE A 34 1.94 -8.39 -2.51
N ASP A 35 1.27 -7.37 -3.05
CA ASP A 35 0.95 -6.13 -2.36
C ASP A 35 -0.39 -6.25 -1.61
N ILE A 36 -0.41 -5.73 -0.39
CA ILE A 36 -1.59 -5.54 0.44
C ILE A 36 -1.97 -4.07 0.35
N THR A 37 -3.16 -3.78 -0.17
CA THR A 37 -3.69 -2.41 -0.25
C THR A 37 -4.47 -2.05 1.02
N TYR A 38 -4.10 -0.95 1.64
CA TYR A 38 -4.81 -0.33 2.75
C TYR A 38 -5.59 0.89 2.26
N HIS A 39 -6.78 1.07 2.82
CA HIS A 39 -7.60 2.25 2.56
C HIS A 39 -7.13 3.41 3.43
N VAL A 40 -7.31 4.63 2.91
CA VAL A 40 -7.10 5.88 3.64
C VAL A 40 -7.83 5.85 5.00
N PRO A 41 -7.18 6.29 6.11
CA PRO A 41 -7.83 6.36 7.41
C PRO A 41 -8.96 7.38 7.42
N ASP A 42 -9.99 7.12 8.23
CA ASP A 42 -11.20 7.94 8.28
C ASP A 42 -10.94 9.37 8.78
N GLN A 43 -9.95 9.53 9.66
CA GLN A 43 -9.52 10.84 10.17
C GLN A 43 -8.61 11.62 9.20
N ALA A 44 -8.24 11.06 8.04
CA ALA A 44 -7.39 11.75 7.07
C ALA A 44 -8.00 13.09 6.65
N VAL A 45 -7.20 14.15 6.72
CA VAL A 45 -7.59 15.51 6.34
C VAL A 45 -7.39 15.68 4.84
N VAL A 46 -8.45 16.05 4.15
CA VAL A 46 -8.52 16.24 2.70
C VAL A 46 -9.08 17.63 2.37
N TYR A 47 -8.78 18.13 1.18
CA TYR A 47 -9.33 19.38 0.69
C TYR A 47 -10.62 19.11 -0.09
N VAL A 48 -11.72 19.69 0.36
CA VAL A 48 -13.05 19.47 -0.20
C VAL A 48 -13.45 20.67 -1.05
N ASP A 49 -14.01 20.38 -2.21
CA ASP A 49 -14.79 21.31 -3.03
C ASP A 49 -16.29 21.00 -2.82
N PRO A 50 -16.98 21.78 -1.97
CA PRO A 50 -18.40 21.56 -1.69
C PRO A 50 -19.30 21.82 -2.90
N ALA A 51 -18.86 22.66 -3.86
CA ALA A 51 -19.65 23.03 -5.01
C ALA A 51 -19.76 21.87 -6.01
N ASN A 52 -18.66 21.12 -6.18
CA ASN A 52 -18.60 19.97 -7.08
C ASN A 52 -18.83 18.63 -6.38
N GLY A 53 -18.83 18.61 -5.03
CA GLY A 53 -18.99 17.38 -4.24
C GLY A 53 -17.80 16.44 -4.39
N ILE A 54 -16.60 17.01 -4.54
CA ILE A 54 -15.34 16.30 -4.76
C ILE A 54 -14.36 16.63 -3.64
N TYR A 55 -13.55 15.67 -3.21
CA TYR A 55 -12.40 15.93 -2.33
C TYR A 55 -11.07 15.46 -2.94
N TYR A 56 -10.03 16.20 -2.62
CA TYR A 56 -8.68 16.07 -3.16
C TYR A 56 -7.69 15.71 -2.05
N ALA A 57 -6.66 14.95 -2.42
CA ALA A 57 -5.57 14.67 -1.50
C ALA A 57 -4.73 15.94 -1.28
N PRO A 58 -4.24 16.21 -0.05
CA PRO A 58 -3.33 17.32 0.22
C PRO A 58 -2.16 17.46 -0.76
N PRO A 59 -1.39 16.41 -1.09
CA PRO A 59 -0.28 16.52 -2.04
C PRO A 59 -0.71 16.92 -3.46
N TYR A 60 -1.96 16.67 -3.86
CA TYR A 60 -2.45 17.09 -5.18
C TYR A 60 -2.63 18.61 -5.24
N ILE A 61 -3.13 19.20 -4.15
CA ILE A 61 -3.29 20.64 -3.99
C ILE A 61 -1.94 21.31 -3.71
N ASP A 62 -1.20 20.84 -2.71
CA ASP A 62 0.05 21.49 -2.28
C ASP A 62 1.12 21.50 -3.39
N ASN A 63 1.16 20.46 -4.23
CA ASN A 63 2.08 20.38 -5.38
C ASN A 63 1.53 20.98 -6.68
N HIS A 64 0.40 21.69 -6.64
CA HIS A 64 -0.17 22.38 -7.80
C HIS A 64 -0.43 21.44 -9.00
N ARG A 65 -0.90 20.22 -8.74
CA ARG A 65 -1.18 19.21 -9.78
C ARG A 65 -2.59 19.31 -10.36
N TYR A 66 -3.41 20.20 -9.83
CA TYR A 66 -4.77 20.45 -10.28
C TYR A 66 -4.83 21.34 -11.54
N PRO A 67 -5.92 21.27 -12.32
CA PRO A 67 -6.13 22.15 -13.47
C PRO A 67 -6.34 23.60 -13.03
N ASN A 68 -5.91 24.56 -13.87
CA ASN A 68 -6.05 26.00 -13.62
C ASN A 68 -7.50 26.51 -13.42
N SER A 69 -8.49 25.66 -13.70
CA SER A 69 -9.92 25.95 -13.48
C SER A 69 -10.37 25.74 -12.04
N LEU A 70 -9.57 25.08 -11.19
CA LEU A 70 -9.91 24.83 -9.79
C LEU A 70 -9.58 26.07 -8.93
N ASP A 71 -10.56 26.56 -8.18
CA ASP A 71 -10.35 27.65 -7.22
C ASP A 71 -9.92 27.09 -5.86
N VAL A 72 -8.62 27.02 -5.64
CA VAL A 72 -8.01 26.50 -4.40
C VAL A 72 -8.44 27.27 -3.16
N ASN A 73 -8.76 28.56 -3.29
CA ASN A 73 -9.15 29.38 -2.13
C ASN A 73 -10.55 29.03 -1.61
N SER A 74 -11.35 28.35 -2.43
CA SER A 74 -12.68 27.86 -2.06
C SER A 74 -12.65 26.46 -1.43
N LEU A 75 -11.48 25.82 -1.38
CA LEU A 75 -11.35 24.49 -0.79
C LEU A 75 -11.38 24.57 0.73
N GLU A 76 -12.13 23.67 1.34
CA GLU A 76 -12.24 23.54 2.79
C GLU A 76 -11.54 22.26 3.26
N ALA A 77 -10.79 22.34 4.37
CA ALA A 77 -10.22 21.14 4.97
C ALA A 77 -11.30 20.39 5.77
N SER A 78 -11.49 19.11 5.46
CA SER A 78 -12.43 18.23 6.16
C SER A 78 -11.86 16.81 6.25
N THR A 79 -12.48 15.94 7.03
CA THR A 79 -12.04 14.55 7.17
C THR A 79 -12.67 13.65 6.12
N VAL A 80 -12.00 12.56 5.77
CA VAL A 80 -12.58 11.52 4.90
C VAL A 80 -13.88 10.96 5.49
N ALA A 81 -13.96 10.82 6.82
CA ALA A 81 -15.18 10.40 7.51
C ALA A 81 -16.36 11.34 7.22
N GLU A 82 -16.16 12.64 7.36
CA GLU A 82 -17.18 13.66 7.05
C GLU A 82 -17.55 13.67 5.58
N CYS A 83 -16.56 13.58 4.68
CA CYS A 83 -16.81 13.48 3.24
C CYS A 83 -17.71 12.28 2.90
N ARG A 84 -17.45 11.12 3.50
CA ARG A 84 -18.30 9.93 3.32
C ARG A 84 -19.71 10.11 3.88
N GLN A 85 -19.86 10.78 5.02
CA GLN A 85 -21.18 11.09 5.59
C GLN A 85 -21.98 12.05 4.70
N LEU A 86 -21.29 13.01 4.09
CA LEU A 86 -21.86 14.01 3.18
C LEU A 86 -21.99 13.49 1.73
N ASN A 87 -21.65 12.23 1.47
CA ASN A 87 -21.65 11.60 0.16
C ASN A 87 -20.83 12.39 -0.89
N ILE A 88 -19.72 12.98 -0.45
CA ILE A 88 -18.70 13.65 -1.26
C ILE A 88 -17.72 12.57 -1.73
N HIS A 89 -17.35 12.61 -3.02
CA HIS A 89 -16.55 11.58 -3.64
C HIS A 89 -15.09 12.03 -3.83
N PRO A 90 -14.12 11.11 -3.82
CA PRO A 90 -12.74 11.47 -4.13
C PRO A 90 -12.61 11.86 -5.60
N ASP A 91 -11.71 12.78 -5.88
CA ASP A 91 -11.31 13.10 -7.25
C ASP A 91 -10.68 11.89 -7.94
N LEU A 92 -11.07 11.65 -9.20
CA LEU A 92 -10.63 10.49 -9.97
C LEU A 92 -9.12 10.53 -10.24
N GLU A 93 -8.57 11.70 -10.54
CA GLU A 93 -7.14 11.83 -10.80
C GLU A 93 -6.34 11.55 -9.52
N CYS A 94 -6.83 12.00 -8.37
CA CYS A 94 -6.23 11.68 -7.08
C CYS A 94 -6.24 10.18 -6.75
N VAL A 95 -7.32 9.47 -7.12
CA VAL A 95 -7.44 8.01 -6.97
C VAL A 95 -6.50 7.29 -7.92
N GLU A 96 -6.46 7.70 -9.20
CA GLU A 96 -5.58 7.10 -10.22
C GLU A 96 -4.09 7.29 -9.91
N GLN A 97 -3.72 8.42 -9.31
CA GLN A 97 -2.37 8.67 -8.82
C GLN A 97 -2.04 7.89 -7.53
N GLY A 98 -3.01 7.17 -6.96
CA GLY A 98 -2.84 6.34 -5.78
C GLY A 98 -2.59 7.15 -4.51
N TYR A 99 -3.07 8.39 -4.41
CA TYR A 99 -2.88 9.21 -3.20
C TYR A 99 -3.68 8.67 -1.99
N PHE A 100 -4.82 8.04 -2.26
CA PHE A 100 -5.69 7.44 -1.25
C PHE A 100 -5.41 5.96 -0.96
N GLU A 101 -4.39 5.38 -1.62
CA GLU A 101 -4.01 3.97 -1.45
C GLU A 101 -2.60 3.85 -0.84
N GLU A 102 -2.48 2.98 0.16
CA GLU A 102 -1.20 2.58 0.73
C GLU A 102 -0.96 1.10 0.45
N TYR A 103 0.23 0.76 -0.07
CA TYR A 103 0.58 -0.63 -0.35
C TYR A 103 1.66 -1.13 0.61
N GLU A 104 1.55 -2.35 1.11
CA GLU A 104 2.64 -3.02 1.84
C GLU A 104 2.83 -4.45 1.30
N THR A 105 4.07 -4.90 1.14
CA THR A 105 4.32 -6.28 0.70
C THR A 105 4.22 -7.25 1.87
N VAL A 106 3.78 -8.48 1.60
CA VAL A 106 3.72 -9.56 2.60
C VAL A 106 5.10 -9.80 3.24
N THR A 107 6.17 -9.76 2.42
CA THR A 107 7.54 -9.91 2.92
C THR A 107 7.92 -8.78 3.87
N HIS A 108 7.54 -7.53 3.58
CA HIS A 108 7.81 -6.40 4.46
C HIS A 108 7.07 -6.54 5.79
N LEU A 109 5.76 -6.85 5.75
CA LEU A 109 4.95 -7.06 6.95
C LEU A 109 5.53 -8.17 7.84
N LEU A 110 5.99 -9.29 7.25
CA LEU A 110 6.64 -10.37 7.98
C LEU A 110 7.96 -9.93 8.62
N LYS A 111 8.82 -9.22 7.88
CA LYS A 111 10.08 -8.69 8.41
C LYS A 111 9.83 -7.71 9.56
N THR A 112 8.83 -6.84 9.44
CA THR A 112 8.44 -5.88 10.48
C THR A 112 7.96 -6.60 11.74
N LYS A 113 7.09 -7.62 11.60
CA LYS A 113 6.61 -8.43 12.75
C LYS A 113 7.72 -9.21 13.45
N LEU A 114 8.77 -9.59 12.73
CA LEU A 114 9.93 -10.28 13.28
C LEU A 114 10.99 -9.32 13.86
N GLY A 115 10.77 -8.00 13.79
CA GLY A 115 11.74 -6.99 14.23
C GLY A 115 12.98 -6.89 13.34
N LEU A 116 12.87 -7.38 12.09
CA LEU A 116 13.95 -7.39 11.10
C LEU A 116 13.90 -6.19 10.14
N SER A 117 12.80 -5.42 10.15
CA SER A 117 12.65 -4.16 9.42
C SER A 117 11.81 -3.17 10.22
N GLU A 118 11.99 -1.88 9.91
CA GLU A 118 11.13 -0.83 10.44
C GLU A 118 9.74 -0.91 9.79
N ALA A 119 8.72 -0.46 10.52
CA ALA A 119 7.38 -0.35 9.96
C ALA A 119 7.38 0.67 8.81
N LYS A 120 6.63 0.37 7.74
CA LYS A 120 6.48 1.31 6.64
C LYS A 120 5.83 2.58 7.19
N GLN A 121 6.44 3.73 6.94
CA GLN A 121 5.85 5.00 7.34
C GLN A 121 4.53 5.20 6.59
N SER A 122 3.45 5.42 7.33
CA SER A 122 2.18 5.80 6.73
C SER A 122 2.28 7.20 6.14
N ARG A 123 1.55 7.42 5.06
CA ARG A 123 1.36 8.73 4.41
C ARG A 123 0.46 9.63 5.23
N TRP A 124 -0.30 9.06 6.17
CA TRP A 124 -1.20 9.77 7.04
C TRP A 124 -0.72 9.66 8.48
N ASN A 125 -0.63 10.82 9.13
CA ASN A 125 -0.32 10.91 10.55
C ASN A 125 -1.52 10.50 11.41
N GLN A 126 -1.28 10.31 12.71
CA GLN A 126 -2.35 9.99 13.66
C GLN A 126 -3.38 11.13 13.81
N ASP A 127 -2.96 12.37 13.57
CA ASP A 127 -3.82 13.55 13.52
C ASP A 127 -4.55 13.72 12.18
N GLY A 128 -4.33 12.81 11.23
CA GLY A 128 -4.94 12.85 9.90
C GLY A 128 -4.20 13.73 8.90
N ALA A 129 -3.13 14.43 9.29
CA ALA A 129 -2.34 15.23 8.37
C ALA A 129 -1.54 14.34 7.40
N TRP A 130 -1.26 14.88 6.22
CA TRP A 130 -0.38 14.23 5.25
C TRP A 130 1.10 14.35 5.66
N ASN A 131 1.88 13.29 5.45
CA ASN A 131 3.24 13.14 5.99
C ASN A 131 4.38 13.31 4.95
N PHE A 132 4.09 13.45 3.65
CA PHE A 132 5.11 13.41 2.57
C PHE A 132 5.17 14.63 1.64
#